data_AF-A0AAU4JUQ6-F1
#
_entry.id   AF-A0AAU4JUQ6-F1
#
_cell.length_a   1.000
_cell.length_b   1.000
_cell.length_c   1.000
_cell.angle_alpha   90.00
_cell.angle_beta   90.00
_cell.angle_gamma   90.00
#
_symmetry.space_group_name_H-M   'P 1'
#
loop_
_entity.id
_entity.type
_entity.pdbx_description
1 polymer ?
#
loop_
_entity_poly.entity_id
_entity_poly.type
_entity_poly.pdbx_seq_one_letter_code
_entity_poly.pdbx_strand_id
1 'polypeptide(L)'
;MTSPSPTWPEIAARLRDTVARCDRDTDLELSAGPRGIRLLVRRQVVRAICPGHDEARLAALGWHRPTGDEGWWYEAARTPEQVQRLSLLVTRTAAEVLTDEPGTLSCRALPPAARPGPAVPAARPGPAVPAARPGPAPGGDAEPAVVGVLAAAVGRRDLPGYLGALAGATVCVPLAGEPTPDADFPWTVVGDATGAPLLPVFTSPGALAAFTGDGVPFVALPCAELFEDWPDPSWGLTVDPGSPRAVALAAPALAALLTANVPAD
;
A
#
# COMPACT_ATOMS: atom_id res chain seq x y z
N MET A 1 -32.87 -13.85 -28.99
CA MET A 1 -33.38 -12.86 -28.02
C MET A 1 -32.17 -12.20 -27.39
N THR A 2 -31.81 -11.02 -27.88
CA THR A 2 -30.69 -10.22 -27.34
C THR A 2 -31.11 -9.74 -25.96
N SER A 3 -30.38 -10.09 -24.90
CA SER A 3 -30.65 -9.58 -23.55
C SER A 3 -30.65 -8.05 -23.59
N PRO A 4 -31.62 -7.37 -22.92
CA PRO A 4 -31.62 -5.92 -22.87
C PRO A 4 -30.30 -5.43 -22.26
N SER A 5 -29.71 -4.39 -22.87
CA SER A 5 -28.51 -3.76 -22.34
C SER A 5 -28.78 -3.25 -20.92
N PRO A 6 -27.87 -3.48 -19.97
CA PRO A 6 -28.06 -3.02 -18.60
C PRO A 6 -28.14 -1.49 -18.55
N THR A 7 -29.00 -0.96 -17.70
CA THR A 7 -29.09 0.48 -17.42
C THR A 7 -28.10 0.90 -16.33
N TRP A 8 -27.75 2.19 -16.28
CA TRP A 8 -26.85 2.73 -15.25
C TRP A 8 -27.30 2.42 -13.81
N PRO A 9 -28.59 2.55 -13.43
CA PRO A 9 -29.06 2.17 -12.10
C PRO A 9 -28.87 0.67 -11.79
N GLU A 10 -29.04 -0.20 -12.78
CA GLU A 10 -28.84 -1.64 -12.62
C GLU A 10 -27.35 -1.98 -12.43
N ILE A 11 -26.46 -1.29 -13.13
CA ILE A 11 -25.00 -1.42 -12.93
C ILE A 11 -24.62 -0.99 -11.52
N ALA A 12 -25.14 0.15 -11.03
CA ALA A 12 -24.88 0.63 -9.67
C ALA A 12 -25.38 -0.37 -8.61
N ALA A 13 -26.59 -0.93 -8.80
CA ALA A 13 -27.14 -1.93 -7.89
C ALA A 13 -26.30 -3.22 -7.87
N ARG A 14 -25.89 -3.71 -9.05
CA ARG A 14 -25.02 -4.90 -9.17
C ARG A 14 -23.65 -4.66 -8.54
N LEU A 15 -23.05 -3.50 -8.75
CA LEU A 15 -21.77 -3.13 -8.15
C LEU A 15 -21.87 -3.12 -6.62
N ARG A 16 -22.89 -2.46 -6.07
CA ARG A 16 -23.18 -2.44 -4.63
C ARG A 16 -23.30 -3.85 -4.07
N ASP A 17 -24.11 -4.69 -4.70
CA ASP A 17 -24.35 -6.05 -4.23
C ASP A 17 -23.09 -6.91 -4.32
N THR A 18 -22.26 -6.70 -5.35
CA THR A 18 -20.97 -7.39 -5.51
C THR A 18 -20.01 -7.01 -4.38
N VAL A 19 -19.84 -5.71 -4.14
CA VAL A 19 -18.99 -5.18 -3.06
C VAL A 19 -19.49 -5.62 -1.68
N ALA A 20 -20.80 -5.66 -1.47
CA ALA A 20 -21.42 -6.13 -0.22
C ALA A 20 -21.20 -7.63 0.03
N ARG A 21 -21.14 -8.46 -1.03
CA ARG A 21 -20.91 -9.92 -0.92
C ARG A 21 -19.43 -10.32 -0.86
N CYS A 22 -18.49 -9.39 -1.00
CA CYS A 22 -17.06 -9.71 -0.95
C CYS A 22 -16.62 -10.07 0.48
N ASP A 23 -16.53 -11.35 0.82
CA ASP A 23 -16.11 -11.76 2.17
C ASP A 23 -14.57 -11.73 2.37
N ARG A 24 -13.82 -11.45 1.30
CA ARG A 24 -12.35 -11.36 1.28
C ARG A 24 -11.91 -10.12 0.51
N ASP A 25 -10.66 -9.71 0.74
CA ASP A 25 -10.04 -8.64 -0.03
C ASP A 25 -10.06 -9.00 -1.53
N THR A 26 -10.75 -8.17 -2.31
CA THR A 26 -11.06 -8.42 -3.71
C THR A 26 -10.86 -7.13 -4.48
N ASP A 27 -10.15 -7.20 -5.59
CA ASP A 27 -10.03 -6.05 -6.49
C ASP A 27 -11.07 -6.20 -7.60
N LEU A 28 -11.86 -5.17 -7.84
CA LEU A 28 -12.81 -5.12 -8.95
C LEU A 28 -12.29 -4.09 -9.95
N GLU A 29 -12.44 -4.36 -11.23
CA GLU A 29 -12.17 -3.38 -12.28
C GLU A 29 -13.42 -3.19 -13.13
N LEU A 30 -13.89 -1.94 -13.19
CA LEU A 30 -14.90 -1.48 -14.13
C LEU A 30 -14.18 -0.87 -15.31
N SER A 31 -14.27 -1.49 -16.47
CA SER A 31 -13.57 -1.06 -17.68
C SER A 31 -14.52 -0.89 -18.86
N ALA A 32 -14.25 0.13 -19.67
CA ALA A 32 -14.83 0.31 -21.00
C ALA A 32 -13.68 0.55 -21.99
N GLY A 33 -13.35 -0.47 -22.78
CA GLY A 33 -12.20 -0.43 -23.67
C GLY A 33 -10.87 -0.21 -22.89
N PRO A 34 -10.05 0.80 -23.24
CA PRO A 34 -8.76 1.04 -22.58
C PRO A 34 -8.87 1.82 -21.26
N ARG A 35 -10.06 2.34 -20.92
CA ARG A 35 -10.28 3.13 -19.71
C ARG A 35 -10.91 2.26 -18.64
N GLY A 36 -10.51 2.45 -17.38
CA GLY A 36 -11.11 1.70 -16.29
C GLY A 36 -10.91 2.32 -14.91
N ILE A 37 -11.86 2.04 -14.03
CA ILE A 37 -11.84 2.40 -12.61
C ILE A 37 -11.59 1.10 -11.83
N ARG A 38 -10.64 1.14 -10.89
CA ARG A 38 -10.37 0.02 -9.99
C ARG A 38 -11.02 0.27 -8.63
N LEU A 39 -11.62 -0.76 -8.06
CA LEU A 39 -12.13 -0.75 -6.70
C LEU A 39 -11.36 -1.79 -5.89
N LEU A 40 -10.63 -1.32 -4.91
CA LEU A 40 -9.92 -2.12 -3.93
C LEU A 40 -10.92 -2.38 -2.79
N VAL A 41 -11.63 -3.51 -2.85
CA VAL A 41 -12.55 -3.91 -1.79
C VAL A 41 -11.72 -4.55 -0.69
N ARG A 42 -11.67 -3.91 0.46
CA ARG A 42 -11.01 -4.41 1.67
C ARG A 42 -12.07 -4.71 2.73
N ARG A 43 -11.66 -5.44 3.76
CA ARG A 43 -12.55 -5.88 4.84
C ARG A 43 -13.40 -4.76 5.46
N GLN A 44 -12.85 -3.55 5.64
CA GLN A 44 -13.52 -2.42 6.32
C GLN A 44 -13.74 -1.19 5.42
N VAL A 45 -13.02 -1.10 4.29
CA VAL A 45 -13.03 0.07 3.40
C VAL A 45 -13.04 -0.38 1.95
N VAL A 46 -13.56 0.48 1.09
CA VAL A 46 -13.53 0.31 -0.36
C VAL A 46 -12.92 1.55 -0.95
N ARG A 47 -11.74 1.41 -1.59
CA ARG A 47 -11.05 2.50 -2.26
C ARG A 47 -11.24 2.37 -3.76
N ALA A 48 -11.86 3.37 -4.39
CA ALA A 48 -11.95 3.49 -5.83
C ALA A 48 -10.78 4.34 -6.34
N ILE A 49 -10.16 3.92 -7.44
CA ILE A 49 -9.06 4.63 -8.13
C ILE A 49 -9.44 4.79 -9.59
N CYS A 50 -9.46 6.02 -10.05
CA CYS A 50 -9.67 6.40 -11.44
C CYS A 50 -8.37 7.02 -11.98
N PRO A 51 -7.83 6.51 -13.10
CA PRO A 51 -6.80 7.24 -13.85
C PRO A 51 -7.38 8.61 -14.23
N GLY A 52 -6.55 9.66 -14.24
CA GLY A 52 -6.96 11.05 -14.51
C GLY A 52 -7.43 11.31 -15.95
N HIS A 53 -8.40 10.54 -16.44
CA HIS A 53 -8.93 10.61 -17.80
C HIS A 53 -9.66 11.94 -18.06
N ASP A 54 -10.36 12.48 -17.05
CA ASP A 54 -10.99 13.81 -17.08
C ASP A 54 -10.99 14.41 -15.66
N GLU A 55 -9.88 15.09 -15.34
CA GLU A 55 -9.61 15.65 -14.02
C GLU A 55 -10.67 16.66 -13.55
N ALA A 56 -11.19 17.47 -14.47
CA ALA A 56 -12.19 18.49 -14.15
C ALA A 56 -13.51 17.85 -13.73
N ARG A 57 -13.94 16.81 -14.44
CA ARG A 57 -15.14 16.04 -14.07
C ARG A 57 -14.93 15.25 -12.78
N LEU A 58 -13.76 14.64 -12.58
CA LEU A 58 -13.45 13.90 -11.35
C LEU A 58 -13.50 14.82 -10.12
N ALA A 59 -12.93 16.02 -10.20
CA ALA A 59 -13.04 17.03 -9.15
C ALA A 59 -14.50 17.41 -8.85
N ALA A 60 -15.30 17.65 -9.90
CA ALA A 60 -16.71 18.02 -9.75
C ALA A 60 -17.58 16.89 -9.14
N LEU A 61 -17.20 15.64 -9.38
CA LEU A 61 -17.87 14.45 -8.84
C LEU A 61 -17.49 14.17 -7.37
N GLY A 62 -16.51 14.88 -6.82
CA GLY A 62 -16.07 14.74 -5.42
C GLY A 62 -14.97 13.70 -5.22
N TRP A 63 -14.24 13.35 -6.27
CA TRP A 63 -13.03 12.53 -6.13
C TRP A 63 -11.92 13.34 -5.46
N HIS A 64 -11.12 12.68 -4.63
CA HIS A 64 -9.94 13.28 -4.04
C HIS A 64 -8.86 13.44 -5.11
N ARG A 65 -8.26 14.63 -5.10
CA ARG A 65 -7.20 14.98 -6.03
C ARG A 65 -5.99 14.08 -5.78
N PRO A 66 -5.34 13.57 -6.83
CA PRO A 66 -4.12 12.79 -6.68
C PRO A 66 -3.04 13.61 -5.97
N THR A 67 -2.36 12.99 -5.01
CA THR A 67 -1.14 13.49 -4.37
C THR A 67 0.03 12.62 -4.83
N GLY A 68 0.98 13.18 -5.57
CA GLY A 68 2.08 12.42 -6.19
C GLY A 68 1.62 11.60 -7.40
N ASP A 69 2.13 10.36 -7.53
CA ASP A 69 1.85 9.45 -8.66
C ASP A 69 0.54 8.64 -8.51
N GLU A 70 -0.25 8.88 -7.46
CA GLU A 70 -1.54 8.21 -7.30
C GLU A 70 -2.57 8.72 -8.33
N GLY A 71 -3.52 7.87 -8.72
CA GLY A 71 -4.69 8.30 -9.50
C GLY A 71 -5.70 9.05 -8.64
N TRP A 72 -6.72 9.65 -9.26
CA TRP A 72 -7.86 10.21 -8.53
C TRP A 72 -8.51 9.11 -7.70
N TRP A 73 -8.78 9.36 -6.43
CA TRP A 73 -9.27 8.31 -5.55
C TRP A 73 -10.49 8.74 -4.74
N TYR A 74 -11.26 7.77 -4.29
CA TYR A 74 -12.38 7.97 -3.38
C TYR A 74 -12.45 6.78 -2.44
N GLU A 75 -12.52 7.03 -1.13
CA GLU A 75 -12.60 5.98 -0.13
C GLU A 75 -13.93 6.04 0.61
N ALA A 76 -14.52 4.88 0.83
CA ALA A 76 -15.74 4.74 1.61
C ALA A 76 -15.61 3.59 2.60
N ALA A 77 -16.13 3.79 3.81
CA ALA A 77 -16.31 2.69 4.76
C ALA A 77 -17.26 1.63 4.18
N ARG A 78 -17.10 0.38 4.60
CA ARG A 78 -17.91 -0.74 4.10
C ARG A 78 -19.30 -0.84 4.78
N THR A 79 -19.93 0.30 5.07
CA THR A 79 -21.33 0.35 5.54
C THR A 79 -22.28 0.35 4.34
N PRO A 80 -23.51 -0.18 4.46
CA PRO A 80 -24.45 -0.24 3.34
C PRO A 80 -24.72 1.12 2.69
N GLU A 81 -24.81 2.20 3.48
CA GLU A 81 -25.04 3.56 2.98
C GLU A 81 -23.82 4.10 2.22
N GLN A 82 -22.62 3.79 2.69
CA GLN A 82 -21.37 4.24 2.09
C GLN A 82 -21.03 3.45 0.83
N VAL A 83 -21.28 2.13 0.82
CA VAL A 83 -21.17 1.28 -0.37
C VAL A 83 -22.19 1.70 -1.43
N GLN A 84 -23.41 2.08 -1.04
CA GLN A 84 -24.41 2.61 -1.97
C GLN A 84 -23.94 3.93 -2.60
N ARG A 85 -23.44 4.88 -1.79
CA ARG A 85 -22.88 6.15 -2.29
C ARG A 85 -21.69 5.93 -3.22
N LEU A 86 -20.75 5.08 -2.84
CA LEU A 86 -19.60 4.72 -3.67
C LEU A 86 -20.02 4.08 -5.00
N SER A 87 -21.00 3.16 -4.97
CA SER A 87 -21.48 2.52 -6.19
C SER A 87 -22.14 3.51 -7.15
N LEU A 88 -22.89 4.49 -6.63
CA LEU A 88 -23.47 5.57 -7.43
C LEU A 88 -22.38 6.49 -7.99
N LEU A 89 -21.39 6.88 -7.18
CA LEU A 89 -20.27 7.72 -7.60
C LEU A 89 -19.47 7.04 -8.73
N VAL A 90 -19.07 5.78 -8.55
CA VAL A 90 -18.29 5.03 -9.53
C VAL A 90 -19.08 4.82 -10.81
N THR A 91 -20.37 4.51 -10.71
CA THR A 91 -21.22 4.32 -11.89
C THR A 91 -21.44 5.62 -12.64
N ARG A 92 -21.66 6.74 -11.94
CA ARG A 92 -21.73 8.08 -12.56
C ARG A 92 -20.39 8.46 -13.20
N THR A 93 -19.28 8.16 -12.55
CA THR A 93 -17.94 8.41 -13.11
C THR A 93 -17.72 7.58 -14.37
N ALA A 94 -18.15 6.32 -14.37
CA ALA A 94 -18.08 5.47 -15.55
C ALA A 94 -18.89 6.04 -16.72
N ALA A 95 -20.09 6.56 -16.46
CA ALA A 95 -20.93 7.19 -17.48
C ALA A 95 -20.30 8.46 -18.07
N GLU A 96 -19.65 9.27 -17.23
CA GLU A 96 -19.14 10.59 -17.64
C GLU A 96 -17.70 10.55 -18.20
N VAL A 97 -16.92 9.52 -17.84
CA VAL A 97 -15.47 9.47 -18.09
C VAL A 97 -15.05 8.24 -18.91
N LEU A 98 -15.72 7.10 -18.74
CA LEU A 98 -15.36 5.86 -19.42
C LEU A 98 -16.16 5.65 -20.72
N THR A 99 -17.49 5.76 -20.67
CA THR A 99 -18.38 5.47 -21.81
C THR A 99 -19.80 5.99 -21.57
N ASP A 100 -20.47 6.48 -22.61
CA ASP A 100 -21.89 6.82 -22.59
C ASP A 100 -22.80 5.58 -22.71
N GLU A 101 -22.26 4.45 -23.19
CA GLU A 101 -23.00 3.21 -23.44
C GLU A 101 -22.81 2.18 -22.32
N PRO A 102 -23.80 1.94 -21.45
CA PRO A 102 -23.64 1.06 -20.28
C PRO A 102 -23.39 -0.41 -20.66
N GLY A 103 -23.83 -0.85 -21.84
CA GLY A 103 -23.58 -2.22 -22.34
C GLY A 103 -22.11 -2.50 -22.67
N THR A 104 -21.28 -1.48 -22.80
CA THR A 104 -19.84 -1.61 -23.06
C THR A 104 -19.01 -1.76 -21.78
N LEU A 105 -19.62 -1.54 -20.61
CA LEU A 105 -18.96 -1.70 -19.33
C LEU A 105 -18.83 -3.16 -18.94
N SER A 106 -17.60 -3.56 -18.69
CA SER A 106 -17.27 -4.83 -18.07
C SER A 106 -16.87 -4.62 -16.63
N CYS A 107 -17.50 -5.35 -15.71
CA CYS A 107 -17.06 -5.46 -14.32
C CYS A 107 -16.41 -6.83 -14.14
N ARG A 108 -15.12 -6.84 -13.82
CA ARG A 108 -14.36 -8.07 -13.57
C ARG A 108 -13.79 -8.06 -12.16
N ALA A 109 -13.98 -9.17 -11.45
CA ALA A 109 -13.19 -9.43 -10.25
C ALA A 109 -11.79 -9.83 -10.69
N LEU A 110 -10.81 -9.05 -10.27
CA LEU A 110 -9.41 -9.39 -10.39
C LEU A 110 -9.03 -10.16 -9.11
N PRO A 111 -8.26 -11.26 -9.20
CA PRO A 111 -7.55 -11.73 -8.02
C PRO A 111 -6.78 -10.53 -7.46
N PRO A 112 -6.65 -10.36 -6.12
CA PRO A 112 -5.91 -9.25 -5.53
C PRO A 112 -4.51 -9.29 -6.12
N ALA A 113 -4.30 -8.45 -7.12
CA ALA A 113 -3.15 -8.52 -7.97
C ALA A 113 -2.18 -7.51 -7.40
N ALA A 114 -1.03 -8.02 -6.93
CA ALA A 114 0.22 -7.31 -7.07
C ALA A 114 0.18 -6.58 -8.42
N ARG A 115 0.25 -5.25 -8.36
CA ARG A 115 -0.09 -4.32 -9.44
C ARG A 115 0.36 -4.87 -10.81
N PRO A 116 -0.49 -4.83 -11.86
CA PRO A 116 -0.01 -5.09 -13.21
C PRO A 116 1.01 -4.00 -13.55
N GLY A 117 2.29 -4.37 -13.54
CA GLY A 117 3.36 -3.51 -14.00
C GLY A 117 3.14 -3.12 -15.47
N PRO A 118 3.58 -1.93 -15.89
CA PRO A 118 3.43 -1.48 -17.25
C PRO A 118 4.09 -2.47 -18.21
N ALA A 119 3.41 -2.79 -19.31
CA ALA A 119 3.98 -3.59 -20.39
C ALA A 119 5.19 -2.84 -20.96
N VAL A 120 6.39 -3.32 -20.62
CA VAL A 120 7.64 -2.77 -21.12
C VAL A 120 7.76 -3.13 -22.61
N PRO A 121 7.95 -2.17 -23.53
CA PRO A 121 8.35 -2.51 -24.89
C PRO A 121 9.74 -3.17 -24.81
N ALA A 122 9.93 -4.26 -25.55
CA ALA A 122 11.20 -4.97 -25.62
C ALA A 122 12.33 -4.02 -26.07
N ALA A 123 13.11 -3.52 -25.11
CA ALA A 123 14.30 -2.73 -25.34
C ALA A 123 15.51 -3.68 -25.41
N ARG A 124 16.24 -3.58 -26.53
CA ARG A 124 17.42 -4.36 -26.88
C ARG A 124 18.55 -4.20 -25.84
N PRO A 125 19.43 -5.21 -25.67
CA PRO A 125 20.58 -5.11 -24.80
C PRO A 125 21.60 -4.10 -25.35
N GLY A 126 21.86 -3.04 -24.60
CA GLY A 126 22.99 -2.12 -24.77
C GLY A 126 23.99 -2.29 -23.62
N PRO A 127 25.30 -2.12 -23.85
CA PRO A 127 26.34 -2.58 -22.94
C PRO A 127 26.49 -1.69 -21.70
N ALA A 128 26.75 -2.36 -20.58
CA ALA A 128 27.13 -1.76 -19.30
C ALA A 128 28.48 -1.03 -19.39
N VAL A 129 28.62 0.06 -18.62
CA VAL A 129 29.93 0.55 -18.13
C VAL A 129 29.73 1.05 -16.67
N PRO A 130 30.70 0.84 -15.75
CA PRO A 130 30.42 0.49 -14.35
C PRO A 130 30.92 1.51 -13.30
N ALA A 131 30.72 1.12 -12.04
CA ALA A 131 31.33 1.56 -10.76
C ALA A 131 30.52 2.61 -9.98
N ALA A 132 30.19 2.39 -8.70
CA ALA A 132 31.09 1.87 -7.67
C ALA A 132 30.49 0.79 -6.74
N ARG A 133 31.30 -0.24 -6.48
CA ARG A 133 31.43 -0.97 -5.20
C ARG A 133 32.94 -0.86 -4.82
N PRO A 134 33.44 -1.15 -3.60
CA PRO A 134 32.84 -2.01 -2.55
C PRO A 134 33.08 -1.62 -1.06
N GLY A 135 32.18 -2.09 -0.20
CA GLY A 135 32.45 -2.54 1.17
C GLY A 135 31.71 -3.87 1.38
N PRO A 136 32.21 -4.82 2.20
CA PRO A 136 31.62 -6.15 2.26
C PRO A 136 30.18 -6.04 2.75
N ALA A 137 29.22 -6.31 1.87
CA ALA A 137 27.89 -6.62 2.32
C ALA A 137 28.00 -7.93 3.11
N PRO A 138 27.65 -7.97 4.40
CA PRO A 138 27.00 -9.18 4.87
C PRO A 138 25.72 -9.25 4.05
N GLY A 139 25.74 -10.09 3.02
CA GLY A 139 24.50 -10.65 2.49
C GLY A 139 23.87 -11.38 3.66
N GLY A 140 22.98 -10.68 4.36
CA GLY A 140 22.11 -11.26 5.36
C GLY A 140 20.70 -10.96 4.90
N ASP A 141 20.03 -11.95 4.31
CA ASP A 141 18.71 -12.28 4.83
C ASP A 141 18.77 -12.06 6.35
N ALA A 142 17.84 -11.29 6.95
CA ALA A 142 17.81 -11.17 8.42
C ALA A 142 18.13 -12.53 9.01
N GLU A 143 19.25 -12.62 9.75
CA GLU A 143 19.80 -13.88 10.24
C GLU A 143 18.60 -14.72 10.69
N PRO A 144 18.42 -15.96 10.20
CA PRO A 144 17.19 -16.74 10.40
C PRO A 144 16.76 -16.82 11.89
N ALA A 145 17.71 -16.60 12.80
CA ALA A 145 17.50 -16.35 14.22
C ALA A 145 16.58 -15.14 14.54
N VAL A 146 16.80 -13.95 13.98
CA VAL A 146 15.97 -12.75 14.22
C VAL A 146 14.53 -12.98 13.76
N VAL A 147 14.35 -13.56 12.57
CA VAL A 147 13.01 -13.89 12.05
C VAL A 147 12.27 -14.87 12.97
N GLY A 148 12.98 -15.88 13.49
CA GLY A 148 12.44 -16.84 14.45
C GLY A 148 12.07 -16.20 15.79
N VAL A 149 12.90 -15.30 16.31
CA VAL A 149 12.64 -14.58 17.57
C VAL A 149 11.44 -13.65 17.43
N LEU A 150 11.32 -12.90 16.33
CA LEU A 150 10.17 -12.03 16.06
C LEU A 150 8.87 -12.84 15.93
N ALA A 151 8.89 -13.97 15.20
CA ALA A 151 7.73 -14.85 15.09
C ALA A 151 7.31 -15.43 16.45
N ALA A 152 8.28 -15.81 17.29
CA ALA A 152 8.01 -16.33 18.62
C ALA A 152 7.45 -15.25 19.56
N ALA A 153 7.93 -14.01 19.46
CA ALA A 153 7.40 -12.87 20.22
C ALA A 153 5.95 -12.54 19.82
N VAL A 154 5.63 -12.55 18.51
CA VAL A 154 4.24 -12.42 18.02
C VAL A 154 3.35 -13.53 18.59
N GLY A 155 3.81 -14.79 18.55
CA GLY A 155 3.08 -15.93 19.11
C GLY A 155 2.80 -15.79 20.61
N ARG A 156 3.72 -15.18 21.37
CA ARG A 156 3.57 -14.90 22.81
C ARG A 156 2.85 -13.58 23.12
N ARG A 157 2.52 -12.77 22.10
CA ARG A 157 2.04 -11.37 22.25
C ARG A 157 2.98 -10.50 23.09
N ASP A 158 4.26 -10.76 22.95
CA ASP A 158 5.34 -10.11 23.69
C ASP A 158 5.88 -8.92 22.88
N LEU A 159 5.15 -7.80 22.92
CA LEU A 159 5.52 -6.58 22.19
C LEU A 159 6.86 -5.96 22.67
N PRO A 160 7.18 -5.92 23.98
CA PRO A 160 8.50 -5.48 24.44
C PRO A 160 9.61 -6.38 23.91
N GLY A 161 9.47 -7.71 24.02
CA GLY A 161 10.45 -8.66 23.48
C GLY A 161 10.57 -8.60 21.96
N TYR A 162 9.48 -8.29 21.25
CA TYR A 162 9.50 -8.06 19.80
C TYR A 162 10.34 -6.82 19.46
N LEU A 163 10.13 -5.70 20.15
CA LEU A 163 10.91 -4.47 19.91
C LEU A 163 12.37 -4.62 20.32
N GLY A 164 12.65 -5.31 21.43
CA GLY A 164 14.04 -5.60 21.84
C GLY A 164 14.78 -6.47 20.81
N ALA A 165 14.11 -7.48 20.24
CA ALA A 165 14.67 -8.30 19.17
C ALA A 165 14.86 -7.50 17.87
N LEU A 166 13.94 -6.60 17.55
CA LEU A 166 14.01 -5.75 16.38
C LEU A 166 15.13 -4.71 16.50
N ALA A 167 15.31 -4.09 17.68
CA ALA A 167 16.37 -3.12 17.96
C ALA A 167 17.77 -3.69 17.68
N GLY A 168 17.98 -4.98 17.94
CA GLY A 168 19.23 -5.69 17.65
C GLY A 168 19.43 -6.09 16.18
N ALA A 169 18.48 -5.81 15.28
CA ALA A 169 18.52 -6.20 13.89
C ALA A 169 18.87 -5.02 12.97
N THR A 170 19.49 -5.32 11.82
CA THR A 170 19.53 -4.40 10.68
C THR A 170 18.20 -4.45 9.97
N VAL A 171 17.63 -3.28 9.68
CA VAL A 171 16.34 -3.14 9.00
C VAL A 171 16.51 -2.35 7.71
N CYS A 172 15.68 -2.67 6.73
CA CYS A 172 15.57 -1.97 5.47
C CYS A 172 14.37 -1.02 5.53
N VAL A 173 14.59 0.26 5.24
CA VAL A 173 13.54 1.27 5.25
C VAL A 173 13.45 1.91 3.86
N PRO A 174 12.28 1.86 3.20
CA PRO A 174 12.12 2.39 1.85
C PRO A 174 12.14 3.92 1.84
N LEU A 175 12.71 4.45 0.76
CA LEU A 175 12.82 5.87 0.47
C LEU A 175 11.90 6.23 -0.70
N ALA A 176 11.28 7.41 -0.64
CA ALA A 176 10.44 7.97 -1.68
C ALA A 176 11.25 8.54 -2.86
N GLY A 177 12.57 8.61 -2.74
CA GLY A 177 13.50 9.07 -3.76
C GLY A 177 14.94 8.80 -3.36
N GLU A 178 15.89 9.14 -4.23
CA GLU A 178 17.31 9.04 -3.89
C GLU A 178 17.69 10.09 -2.85
N PRO A 179 18.44 9.71 -1.78
CA PRO A 179 18.88 10.67 -0.79
C PRO A 179 19.92 11.61 -1.40
N THR A 180 19.71 12.92 -1.23
CA THR A 180 20.72 13.94 -1.56
C THR A 180 21.57 14.21 -0.32
N PRO A 181 22.89 14.47 -0.45
CA PRO A 181 23.80 14.62 0.69
C PRO A 181 23.45 15.77 1.65
N ASP A 182 22.66 16.75 1.20
CA ASP A 182 22.25 17.93 1.96
C ASP A 182 20.79 17.88 2.47
N ALA A 183 20.07 16.77 2.28
CA ALA A 183 18.67 16.64 2.70
C ALA A 183 18.44 15.42 3.59
N ASP A 184 17.48 15.52 4.50
CA ASP A 184 16.99 14.38 5.27
C ASP A 184 16.53 13.25 4.35
N PHE A 185 16.63 12.02 4.85
CA PHE A 185 16.16 10.85 4.10
C PHE A 185 14.69 11.05 3.71
N PRO A 186 14.33 10.91 2.43
CA PRO A 186 12.95 11.01 1.99
C PRO A 186 12.22 9.73 2.38
N TRP A 187 11.93 9.55 3.66
CA TRP A 187 11.29 8.34 4.19
C TRP A 187 9.95 8.10 3.50
N THR A 188 9.71 6.86 3.07
CA THR A 188 8.36 6.46 2.64
C THR A 188 7.50 6.23 3.88
N VAL A 189 6.39 6.94 3.99
CA VAL A 189 5.43 6.77 5.10
C VAL A 189 4.13 6.16 4.55
N VAL A 190 3.53 5.23 5.29
CA VAL A 190 2.25 4.60 4.97
C VAL A 190 1.20 4.95 6.01
N GLY A 191 -0.08 4.97 5.64
CA GLY A 191 -1.17 5.17 6.60
C GLY A 191 -1.56 3.87 7.28
N ASP A 192 -1.87 3.92 8.57
CA ASP A 192 -2.62 2.86 9.26
C ASP A 192 -4.11 2.86 8.85
N ALA A 193 -4.92 1.99 9.45
CA ALA A 193 -6.36 1.89 9.15
C ALA A 193 -7.17 3.18 9.45
N THR A 194 -6.59 4.11 10.21
CA THR A 194 -7.17 5.43 10.55
C THR A 194 -6.52 6.57 9.75
N GLY A 195 -5.54 6.25 8.91
CA GLY A 195 -4.74 7.24 8.17
C GLY A 195 -3.61 7.85 9.00
N ALA A 196 -3.32 7.33 10.19
CA ALA A 196 -2.18 7.80 10.98
C ALA A 196 -0.86 7.36 10.33
N PRO A 197 0.15 8.23 10.27
CA PRO A 197 1.41 7.93 9.59
C PRO A 197 2.18 6.82 10.32
N LEU A 198 2.65 5.83 9.56
CA LEU A 198 3.50 4.75 10.01
C LEU A 198 4.74 4.67 9.11
N LEU A 199 5.91 4.56 9.71
CA LEU A 199 7.13 4.23 9.00
C LEU A 199 7.19 2.70 8.78
N PRO A 200 7.18 2.22 7.53
CA PRO A 200 7.36 0.80 7.23
C PRO A 200 8.83 0.42 7.32
N VAL A 201 9.10 -0.62 8.10
CA VAL A 201 10.44 -1.15 8.36
C VAL A 201 10.43 -2.63 8.00
N PHE A 202 11.43 -3.07 7.26
CA PHE A 202 11.52 -4.44 6.78
C PHE A 202 12.72 -5.14 7.39
N THR A 203 12.52 -6.38 7.84
CA THR A 203 13.61 -7.19 8.40
C THR A 203 14.53 -7.71 7.30
N SER A 204 14.12 -7.66 6.03
CA SER A 204 14.96 -8.10 4.91
C SER A 204 14.63 -7.34 3.63
N PRO A 205 15.59 -7.23 2.68
CA PRO A 205 15.33 -6.69 1.36
C PRO A 205 14.24 -7.47 0.61
N GLY A 206 14.16 -8.79 0.81
CA GLY A 206 13.11 -9.63 0.21
C GLY A 206 11.71 -9.30 0.73
N ALA A 207 11.56 -9.01 2.02
CA ALA A 207 10.29 -8.55 2.58
C ALA A 207 9.91 -7.15 2.06
N LEU A 208 10.91 -6.27 1.92
CA LEU A 208 10.73 -4.95 1.31
C LEU A 208 10.27 -5.07 -0.14
N ALA A 209 10.94 -5.88 -0.95
CA ALA A 209 10.60 -6.09 -2.36
C ALA A 209 9.21 -6.74 -2.52
N ALA A 210 8.86 -7.68 -1.64
CA ALA A 210 7.53 -8.30 -1.63
C ALA A 210 6.40 -7.29 -1.35
N PHE A 211 6.66 -6.26 -0.54
CA PHE A 211 5.68 -5.22 -0.21
C PHE A 211 5.65 -4.06 -1.22
N THR A 212 6.83 -3.55 -1.59
CA THR A 212 6.98 -2.33 -2.39
C THR A 212 7.12 -2.60 -3.90
N GLY A 213 7.55 -3.81 -4.29
CA GLY A 213 8.05 -4.16 -5.61
C GLY A 213 9.57 -4.08 -5.71
N ASP A 214 10.15 -4.60 -6.80
CA ASP A 214 11.59 -4.50 -7.06
C ASP A 214 12.01 -3.06 -7.43
N GLY A 215 13.24 -2.69 -7.08
CA GLY A 215 13.86 -1.43 -7.52
C GLY A 215 13.50 -0.20 -6.69
N VAL A 216 12.81 -0.35 -5.56
CA VAL A 216 12.57 0.75 -4.62
C VAL A 216 13.87 1.07 -3.87
N PRO A 217 14.31 2.34 -3.84
CA PRO A 217 15.47 2.72 -3.06
C PRO A 217 15.17 2.52 -1.58
N PHE A 218 16.14 1.98 -0.85
CA PHE A 218 16.02 1.78 0.58
C PHE A 218 17.38 2.02 1.24
N VAL A 219 17.33 2.34 2.54
CA VAL A 219 18.50 2.35 3.40
C VAL A 219 18.44 1.16 4.34
N ALA A 220 19.58 0.50 4.54
CA ALA A 220 19.75 -0.53 5.55
C ALA A 220 20.52 0.07 6.73
N LEU A 221 19.91 0.08 7.90
CA LEU A 221 20.48 0.67 9.11
C LEU A 221 20.17 -0.19 10.35
N PRO A 222 20.98 -0.11 11.41
CA PRO A 222 20.63 -0.70 12.70
C PRO A 222 19.31 -0.13 13.21
N CYS A 223 18.37 -0.99 13.61
CA CYS A 223 17.06 -0.52 14.06
C CYS A 223 17.16 0.26 15.38
N ALA A 224 18.16 -0.01 16.20
CA ALA A 224 18.47 0.78 17.39
C ALA A 224 18.73 2.26 17.04
N GLU A 225 19.56 2.54 16.03
CA GLU A 225 19.84 3.91 15.58
C GLU A 225 18.56 4.60 15.09
N LEU A 226 17.72 3.87 14.35
CA LEU A 226 16.42 4.39 13.91
C LEU A 226 15.49 4.73 15.09
N PHE A 227 15.51 3.93 16.16
CA PHE A 227 14.69 4.20 17.36
C PHE A 227 15.21 5.36 18.20
N GLU A 228 16.53 5.56 18.25
CA GLU A 228 17.16 6.68 18.95
C GLU A 228 16.91 8.01 18.21
N ASP A 229 17.06 8.00 16.88
CA ASP A 229 16.85 9.17 16.03
C ASP A 229 15.59 8.99 15.17
N TRP A 230 14.46 8.82 15.86
CA TRP A 230 13.19 8.56 15.19
C TRP A 230 12.78 9.77 14.33
N PRO A 231 12.53 9.60 13.01
CA PRO A 231 12.43 10.73 12.08
C PRO A 231 11.34 11.75 12.39
N ASP A 232 10.21 11.29 12.90
CA ASP A 232 9.09 12.15 13.30
C ASP A 232 8.31 11.48 14.45
N PRO A 233 8.20 12.13 15.62
CA PRO A 233 7.56 11.55 16.79
C PRO A 233 6.04 11.35 16.64
N SER A 234 5.42 11.95 15.61
CA SER A 234 4.01 11.73 15.27
C SER A 234 3.78 10.45 14.47
N TRP A 235 4.84 9.79 13.98
CA TRP A 235 4.75 8.57 13.19
C TRP A 235 4.82 7.34 14.09
N GLY A 236 3.97 6.36 13.78
CA GLY A 236 4.09 5.02 14.33
C GLY A 236 5.05 4.14 13.51
N LEU A 237 5.15 2.87 13.88
CA LEU A 237 6.00 1.87 13.25
C LEU A 237 5.13 0.77 12.64
N THR A 238 5.44 0.31 11.44
CA THR A 238 4.98 -0.99 10.96
C THR A 238 6.13 -1.85 10.49
N VAL A 239 6.18 -3.09 10.95
CA VAL A 239 7.27 -4.03 10.69
C VAL A 239 6.78 -5.13 9.78
N ASP A 240 7.51 -5.36 8.67
CA ASP A 240 7.16 -6.33 7.62
C ASP A 240 5.65 -6.33 7.28
N PRO A 241 5.05 -5.19 6.91
CA PRO A 241 3.64 -5.11 6.57
C PRO A 241 3.28 -6.13 5.47
N GLY A 242 2.16 -6.82 5.66
CA GLY A 242 1.72 -7.91 4.76
C GLY A 242 2.34 -9.28 5.07
N SER A 243 3.23 -9.39 6.06
CA SER A 243 3.77 -10.67 6.54
C SER A 243 2.96 -11.23 7.73
N PRO A 244 3.02 -12.56 8.01
CA PRO A 244 2.38 -13.15 9.18
C PRO A 244 2.99 -12.70 10.51
N ARG A 245 4.16 -12.04 10.48
CA ARG A 245 4.86 -11.46 11.64
C ARG A 245 4.69 -9.94 11.72
N ALA A 246 3.76 -9.40 10.93
CA ALA A 246 3.52 -7.97 10.86
C ALA A 246 3.04 -7.43 12.21
N VAL A 247 3.68 -6.34 12.64
CA VAL A 247 3.27 -5.56 13.80
C VAL A 247 3.07 -4.13 13.34
N ALA A 248 2.01 -3.49 13.79
CA ALA A 248 1.77 -2.07 13.60
C ALA A 248 1.54 -1.42 14.98
N LEU A 249 2.30 -0.38 15.27
CA LEU A 249 2.24 0.38 16.50
C LEU A 249 1.98 1.84 16.14
N ALA A 250 0.88 2.39 16.62
CA ALA A 250 0.64 3.83 16.53
C ALA A 250 1.71 4.59 17.34
N ALA A 251 1.98 5.84 16.95
CA ALA A 251 2.97 6.71 17.60
C ALA A 251 2.95 6.70 19.15
N PRO A 252 1.80 6.86 19.85
CA PRO A 252 1.80 6.85 21.31
C PRO A 252 2.17 5.48 21.91
N ALA A 253 1.84 4.38 21.23
CA ALA A 253 2.20 3.04 21.68
C ALA A 253 3.68 2.75 21.44
N LEU A 254 4.23 3.20 20.31
CA LEU A 254 5.66 3.11 20.01
C LEU A 254 6.48 3.90 21.05
N ALA A 255 6.12 5.15 21.30
CA ALA A 255 6.81 6.00 22.29
C ALA A 255 6.81 5.38 23.70
N ALA A 256 5.67 4.83 24.13
CA ALA A 256 5.56 4.15 25.42
C ALA A 256 6.46 2.91 25.50
N LEU A 257 6.52 2.12 24.42
CA LEU A 257 7.34 0.91 24.37
C LEU A 257 8.84 1.21 24.23
N LEU A 258 9.23 2.26 23.49
CA LEU A 258 10.63 2.70 23.41
C LEU A 258 11.12 3.16 24.79
N THR A 259 10.30 3.95 25.50
CA THR A 259 10.58 4.38 26.88
C THR A 259 10.73 3.18 27.82
N ALA A 260 9.87 2.16 27.67
CA ALA A 260 9.92 0.95 28.49
C ALA A 260 11.08 0.00 28.17
N ASN A 261 11.67 0.11 26.97
CA ASN A 261 12.80 -0.70 26.51
C ASN A 261 14.16 0.00 26.68
N VAL A 262 14.20 1.22 27.22
CA VAL A 262 15.47 1.82 27.62
C VAL A 262 16.12 0.89 28.66
N PRO A 263 17.32 0.35 28.40
CA PRO A 263 17.98 -0.49 29.39
C PRO A 263 18.18 0.34 30.67
N ALA A 264 17.79 -0.23 31.81
CA ALA A 264 18.20 0.32 33.09
C ALA A 264 19.73 0.24 33.14
N ASP A 265 20.39 1.39 33.16
CA ASP A 265 21.84 1.53 33.35
C ASP A 265 22.32 0.79 34.62
#